data_AF-A0A6C2UV01-F1
#
_entry.id   AF-A0A6C2UV01-F1
#
_cell.length_a   1.000
_cell.length_b   1.000
_cell.length_c   1.000
_cell.angle_alpha   90.00
_cell.angle_beta   90.00
_cell.angle_gamma   90.00
#
_symmetry.space_group_name_H-M   'P 1'
#
loop_
_entity.id
_entity.type
_entity.pdbx_description
1 polymer ?
#
loop_
_entity_poly.entity_id
_entity_poly.type
_entity_poly.pdbx_seq_one_letter_code
_entity_poly.pdbx_strand_id
1 'polypeptide(L)' 'MRTIAQIISYIALILLVAVPVLFYSAAITLERNKSMMLIATIVWFISAVYWMGKEKESAS' A
#
# COMPACT_ATOMS: atom_id res chain seq x y z
N MET A 1 10.95 -13.84 -1.60
CA MET A 1 10.96 -12.38 -1.90
C MET A 1 9.64 -11.90 -2.52
N ARG A 2 9.09 -12.58 -3.53
CA ARG A 2 7.78 -12.24 -4.15
C ARG A 2 6.60 -12.21 -3.17
N THR A 3 6.47 -13.24 -2.31
CA THR A 3 5.40 -13.34 -1.30
C THR A 3 5.46 -12.21 -0.27
N ILE A 4 6.68 -11.80 0.12
CA ILE A 4 6.89 -10.69 1.06
C ILE A 4 6.43 -9.37 0.41
N ALA A 5 6.79 -9.13 -0.84
CA ALA A 5 6.33 -7.95 -1.58
C ALA A 5 4.80 -7.93 -1.79
N GLN A 6 4.18 -9.09 -2.00
CA GLN A 6 2.73 -9.23 -2.06
C GLN A 6 2.08 -8.90 -0.71
N ILE A 7 2.59 -9.45 0.40
CA ILE A 7 2.08 -9.16 1.74
C ILE A 7 2.19 -7.67 2.05
N ILE A 8 3.34 -7.06 1.77
CA ILE A 8 3.55 -5.61 1.97
C ILE A 8 2.57 -4.81 1.10
N SER A 9 2.35 -5.20 -0.16
CA SER A 9 1.39 -4.56 -1.05
C SER A 9 -0.04 -4.65 -0.49
N TYR A 10 -0.48 -5.81 0.01
CA TYR A 10 -1.81 -5.94 0.63
C TYR A 10 -1.95 -5.13 1.92
N ILE A 11 -0.93 -5.10 2.76
CA ILE A 11 -0.94 -4.28 3.98
C ILE A 11 -1.02 -2.79 3.62
N ALA A 12 -0.28 -2.34 2.61
CA ALA A 12 -0.31 -0.96 2.16
C ALA A 12 -1.68 -0.57 1.57
N LEU A 13 -2.34 -1.50 0.87
CA LEU A 13 -3.73 -1.35 0.42
C LEU A 13 -4.71 -1.22 1.60
N ILE A 14 -4.57 -2.05 2.63
CA ILE A 14 -5.40 -1.96 3.84
C ILE A 14 -5.18 -0.61 4.52
N LEU A 15 -3.94 -0.17 4.66
CA LEU A 15 -3.62 1.15 5.22
C LEU A 15 -4.21 2.30 4.42
N LEU A 16 -4.19 2.21 3.08
CA LEU A 16 -4.79 3.20 2.18
C LEU A 16 -6.31 3.38 2.42
N VAL A 17 -6.99 2.33 2.87
CA VAL A 17 -8.42 2.39 3.24
C VAL A 17 -8.61 2.76 4.71
N ALA A 18 -7.81 2.18 5.61
CA ALA A 18 -7.95 2.37 7.05
C ALA A 18 -7.61 3.80 7.49
N VAL A 19 -6.60 4.44 6.90
CA VAL A 19 -6.14 5.78 7.28
C VAL A 19 -7.25 6.84 7.05
N PRO A 20 -7.93 6.89 5.89
CA PRO A 20 -9.12 7.72 5.71
C PRO A 20 -10.24 7.43 6.70
N VAL A 21 -10.51 6.15 7.01
CA VAL A 21 -11.55 5.78 8.00
C VAL A 21 -11.20 6.32 9.38
N LEU A 22 -9.92 6.20 9.79
CA LEU A 22 -9.42 6.78 11.04
C LEU A 22 -9.57 8.30 11.05
N PHE A 23 -9.30 8.98 9.93
CA PHE A 23 -9.50 10.42 9.80
C PHE A 23 -10.98 10.80 9.97
N TYR A 24 -11.90 10.10 9.29
CA TYR A 24 -13.34 10.34 9.42
C TYR A 24 -13.89 10.03 10.82
N SER A 25 -13.26 9.10 11.54
CA SER A 25 -13.59 8.82 12.95
C SER A 25 -13.00 9.85 13.94
N ALA A 26 -12.34 10.91 13.44
CA ALA A 26 -11.61 11.91 14.23
C ALA A 26 -10.45 11.34 15.09
N ALA A 27 -10.00 10.12 14.81
CA ALA A 27 -8.89 9.47 15.52
C ALA A 27 -7.51 10.01 15.10
N ILE A 28 -7.41 10.60 13.91
CA ILE A 28 -6.18 11.25 13.40
C ILE A 28 -6.50 12.61 12.77
N THR A 29 -5.51 13.51 12.75
CA THR A 29 -5.63 14.83 12.13
C THR A 29 -5.48 14.75 10.60
N LEU A 30 -5.94 15.80 9.90
CA LEU A 30 -5.85 15.88 8.43
C LEU A 30 -4.41 15.83 7.93
N GLU A 31 -3.48 16.50 8.61
CA GLU A 31 -2.06 16.45 8.26
C GLU A 31 -1.52 15.02 8.35
N ARG A 32 -1.85 14.32 9.45
CA ARG A 32 -1.37 12.95 9.66
C ARG A 32 -1.96 11.97 8.65
N ASN A 33 -3.24 12.15 8.32
CA ASN A 33 -3.90 11.41 7.23
C ASN A 33 -3.16 11.60 5.90
N LYS A 34 -2.86 12.85 5.50
CA LYS A 34 -2.16 13.15 4.25
C LYS A 34 -0.78 12.50 4.19
N SER A 35 0.03 12.65 5.24
CA SER A 35 1.38 12.07 5.28
C SER A 35 1.34 10.54 5.27
N MET A 36 0.44 9.91 6.03
CA MET A 36 0.30 8.45 6.09
C MET A 36 -0.19 7.88 4.76
N MET A 37 -1.17 8.53 4.11
CA MET A 37 -1.63 8.12 2.78
C MET A 37 -0.53 8.23 1.73
N LEU A 38 0.28 9.29 1.76
CA LEU A 38 1.41 9.46 0.84
C LEU A 38 2.43 8.33 1.00
N ILE A 39 2.83 8.05 2.25
CA ILE A 39 3.78 6.97 2.55
C ILE A 39 3.19 5.62 2.12
N ALA A 40 1.94 5.32 2.46
CA ALA A 40 1.28 4.07 2.09
C ALA A 40 1.20 3.91 0.56
N THR A 41 0.92 4.99 -0.18
CA THR A 41 0.88 4.98 -1.65
C THR A 41 2.26 4.67 -2.24
N ILE A 42 3.32 5.34 -1.76
CA ILE A 42 4.69 5.11 -2.26
C ILE A 42 5.13 3.67 -1.97
N VAL A 43 4.91 3.18 -0.75
CA VAL A 43 5.25 1.82 -0.34
C VAL A 43 4.47 0.79 -1.15
N TRP A 44 3.16 1.01 -1.33
CA TRP A 44 2.33 0.16 -2.17
C TRP A 44 2.85 0.13 -3.61
N PHE A 45 3.15 1.29 -4.20
CA PHE A 45 3.56 1.40 -5.59
C PHE A 45 4.88 0.70 -5.85
N ILE A 46 5.90 0.92 -5.00
CA ILE A 46 7.20 0.23 -5.10
C ILE A 46 7.01 -1.29 -4.97
N SER A 47 6.22 -1.71 -3.99
CA SER A 47 5.94 -3.14 -3.76
C SER A 47 5.22 -3.75 -4.96
N ALA A 48 4.16 -3.10 -5.45
CA ALA A 48 3.35 -3.51 -6.59
C ALA A 48 4.19 -3.65 -7.86
N VAL A 49 4.97 -2.63 -8.21
CA VAL A 49 5.88 -2.66 -9.37
C VAL A 49 6.86 -3.83 -9.27
N TYR A 50 7.41 -4.09 -8.08
CA TYR A 50 8.40 -5.16 -7.87
C TYR A 50 7.85 -6.57 -8.10
N TRP A 51 6.59 -6.86 -7.75
CA TRP A 51 6.03 -8.22 -7.88
C TRP A 51 5.14 -8.42 -9.12
N MET A 52 4.38 -7.39 -9.51
CA MET A 52 3.39 -7.42 -10.60
C MET A 52 4.04 -7.34 -11.99
N GLY A 53 5.19 -6.64 -12.11
CA GLY A 53 5.95 -6.57 -13.36
C GLY A 53 6.61 -7.88 -13.81
N LYS A 54 6.64 -8.91 -12.95
CA LYS A 54 7.31 -10.20 -13.22
C LYS A 54 6.37 -11.32 -13.68
N GLU A 55 5.10 -11.04 -13.95
CA GLU A 55 4.10 -12.08 -14.29
C GLU A 55 4.19 -12.59 -15.74
N LYS A 56 5.14 -12.09 -16.55
CA LYS A 56 5.31 -12.47 -17.97
C LYS A 56 6.47 -13.43 -18.27
N GLU A 57 6.88 -14.27 -17.33
CA GLU A 57 7.93 -15.29 -17.60
C GLU A 57 7.57 -16.66 -17.00
N SER A 58 6.32 -17.09 -17.17
CA SER A 58 5.88 -18.46 -16.80
C SER A 58 4.76 -19.00 -17.69
N ALA A 59 4.62 -18.46 -18.89
CA ALA A 59 3.84 -19.06 -19.97
C ALA A 59 4.81 -19.34 -21.13
N SER A 60 5.67 -20.35 -20.94
CA SER A 60 6.43 -21.01 -22.01
C SER A 60 5.65 -22.22 -22.50
#